data_AF-A0A1L5KWL6-F1
#
_entry.id   AF-A0A1L5KWL6-F1
#
_cell.length_a   1.000
_cell.length_b   1.000
_cell.length_c   1.000
_cell.angle_alpha   90.00
_cell.angle_beta   90.00
_cell.angle_gamma   90.00
#
_symmetry.space_group_name_H-M   'P 1'
#
loop_
_entity.id
_entity.type
_entity.pdbx_description
1 polymer ?
#
loop_
_entity_poly.entity_id
_entity_poly.type
_entity_poly.pdbx_seq_one_letter_code
_entity_poly.pdbx_strand_id
1 'polypeptide(L)'
;VYIKESGGYVELSYTDFCRRRQADKGYMDKLFIPVQGCLLEVVREQYADFYRDRERWRYLQKLDARNSLLSLDGFTDSEGNPLDFIADEAADIAETVVNAVMVDRLKAALPLLSDSEQELIQAIFFDGLSEREVGARLGITQSVVNKRKARILRKLRKIIEN
;
A
#
# COMPACT_ATOMS: atom_id res chain seq x y z
N VAL A 1 -21.46 -34.85 27.73
CA VAL A 1 -20.68 -33.68 28.21
C VAL A 1 -19.40 -34.23 28.79
N TYR A 2 -18.24 -33.73 28.39
CA TYR A 2 -16.96 -34.22 28.86
C TYR A 2 -16.37 -33.24 29.88
N ILE A 3 -16.07 -33.73 31.09
CA ILE A 3 -15.58 -32.95 32.23
C ILE A 3 -14.16 -33.40 32.55
N LYS A 4 -13.28 -32.46 32.92
CA LYS A 4 -11.91 -32.80 33.33
C LYS A 4 -11.91 -33.35 34.76
N GLU A 5 -11.55 -34.61 34.94
CA GLU A 5 -11.36 -35.26 36.24
C GLU A 5 -10.04 -36.05 36.23
N SER A 6 -9.22 -35.90 37.27
CA SER A 6 -8.00 -36.70 37.53
C SER A 6 -7.03 -36.86 36.34
N GLY A 7 -6.86 -35.81 35.53
CA GLY A 7 -5.95 -35.82 34.37
C GLY A 7 -6.53 -36.37 33.07
N GLY A 8 -7.81 -36.73 33.04
CA GLY A 8 -8.53 -37.18 31.85
C GLY A 8 -9.89 -36.53 31.68
N TYR A 9 -10.62 -36.98 30.65
CA TYR A 9 -12.02 -36.58 30.42
C TYR A 9 -12.97 -37.71 30.78
N VAL A 10 -13.98 -37.38 31.58
CA VAL A 10 -15.07 -38.30 31.91
C VAL A 10 -16.33 -37.85 31.20
N GLU A 11 -16.99 -38.79 30.54
CA GLU A 11 -18.29 -38.54 29.93
C GLU A 11 -19.39 -38.49 31.00
N LEU A 12 -20.17 -37.42 30.95
CA LEU A 12 -21.36 -37.20 31.75
C LEU A 12 -22.57 -36.99 30.84
N SER A 13 -23.69 -37.61 31.19
CA SER A 13 -24.96 -37.35 30.52
C SER A 13 -25.33 -35.86 30.63
N TYR A 14 -26.06 -35.33 29.66
CA TYR A 14 -26.48 -33.93 29.71
C TYR A 14 -27.41 -33.64 30.91
N THR A 15 -28.28 -34.60 31.25
CA THR A 15 -29.18 -34.50 32.42
C THR A 15 -28.41 -34.46 33.74
N ASP A 16 -27.37 -35.28 33.89
CA ASP A 16 -26.55 -35.26 35.10
C ASP A 16 -25.66 -34.01 35.17
N PHE A 17 -25.18 -33.50 34.02
CA PHE A 17 -24.49 -32.22 33.95
C PHE A 17 -25.37 -31.08 34.44
N CYS A 18 -26.62 -30.99 33.97
CA CYS A 18 -27.58 -29.98 34.42
C CYS A 18 -27.83 -30.09 35.94
N ARG A 19 -27.98 -31.31 36.47
CA ARG A 19 -28.19 -31.53 37.91
C ARG A 19 -26.98 -31.06 38.73
N ARG A 20 -25.75 -31.41 38.31
CA ARG A 20 -24.51 -30.99 39.00
C ARG A 20 -24.31 -29.48 38.95
N ARG A 21 -24.60 -28.84 37.82
CA ARG A 21 -24.51 -27.38 37.65
C ARG A 21 -25.49 -26.61 38.54
N GLN A 22 -26.66 -27.19 38.84
CA GLN A 22 -27.63 -26.57 39.75
C GLN A 22 -27.24 -26.75 41.23
N ALA A 23 -26.57 -27.86 41.57
CA ALA A 23 -26.19 -28.19 42.93
C ALA A 23 -24.88 -27.52 43.38
N ASP A 24 -23.93 -27.31 42.46
CA ASP A 24 -22.60 -26.77 42.75
C ASP A 24 -22.32 -25.48 41.97
N LYS A 25 -22.01 -24.40 42.70
CA LYS A 25 -21.67 -23.09 42.12
C LYS A 25 -20.34 -23.10 41.37
N GLY A 26 -19.40 -24.00 41.71
CA GLY A 26 -18.10 -24.10 41.03
C GLY A 26 -18.22 -24.51 39.56
N TYR A 27 -19.34 -25.14 39.17
CA TYR A 27 -19.63 -25.47 37.77
C TYR A 27 -20.01 -24.26 36.91
N MET A 28 -20.31 -23.11 37.50
CA MET A 28 -20.64 -21.89 36.75
C MET A 28 -19.41 -21.23 36.12
N ASP A 29 -18.23 -21.43 36.73
CA ASP A 29 -16.96 -20.85 36.24
C ASP A 29 -16.25 -21.75 35.21
N LYS A 30 -16.75 -22.97 35.00
CA LYS A 30 -16.21 -23.92 34.02
C LYS A 30 -16.56 -23.48 32.60
N LEU A 31 -15.57 -23.52 31.71
CA LEU A 31 -15.70 -23.14 30.30
C LEU A 31 -15.84 -24.38 29.44
N PHE A 32 -16.69 -24.31 28.42
CA PHE A 32 -16.97 -25.43 27.53
C PHE A 32 -16.91 -24.98 26.06
N ILE A 33 -16.32 -25.80 25.20
CA ILE A 33 -16.35 -25.62 23.75
C ILE A 33 -17.14 -26.76 23.09
N PRO A 34 -17.89 -26.49 22.02
CA PRO A 34 -18.56 -27.53 21.25
C PRO A 34 -17.58 -28.23 20.31
N VAL A 35 -17.47 -29.56 20.42
CA VAL A 35 -16.64 -30.42 19.55
C VAL A 35 -17.47 -31.62 19.12
N GLN A 36 -17.69 -31.78 17.81
CA GLN A 36 -18.41 -32.93 17.21
C GLN A 36 -19.78 -33.22 17.90
N GLY A 37 -20.55 -32.17 18.20
CA GLY A 37 -21.86 -32.30 18.86
C GLY A 37 -21.83 -32.51 20.38
N CYS A 38 -20.64 -32.57 20.98
CA CYS A 38 -20.44 -32.69 22.43
C CYS A 38 -19.93 -31.39 23.05
N LEU A 39 -20.22 -31.17 24.33
CA LEU A 39 -19.61 -30.11 25.12
C LEU A 39 -18.38 -30.64 25.84
N LEU A 40 -17.23 -29.98 25.67
CA LEU A 40 -15.94 -30.35 26.25
C LEU A 40 -15.47 -29.25 27.22
N GLU A 41 -15.21 -29.61 28.47
CA GLU A 41 -14.65 -28.69 29.47
C GLU A 41 -13.21 -28.31 29.12
N VAL A 42 -12.91 -27.01 29.08
CA VAL A 42 -11.59 -26.50 28.70
C VAL A 42 -11.11 -25.44 29.67
N VAL A 43 -9.79 -25.21 29.66
CA VAL A 43 -9.22 -24.07 30.38
C VAL A 43 -9.42 -22.78 29.57
N ARG A 44 -9.30 -21.63 30.24
CA ARG A 44 -9.53 -20.30 29.64
C ARG A 44 -8.71 -20.04 28.38
N GLU A 45 -7.45 -20.48 28.34
CA GLU A 45 -6.58 -20.33 27.17
C GLU A 45 -7.14 -21.06 25.94
N GLN A 46 -7.49 -22.35 26.10
CA GLN A 46 -8.10 -23.16 25.05
C GLN A 46 -9.46 -22.61 24.59
N TYR A 47 -10.26 -22.06 25.53
CA TYR A 47 -11.52 -21.41 25.21
C TYR A 47 -11.33 -20.16 24.34
N ALA A 48 -10.38 -19.30 24.73
CA ALA A 48 -10.06 -18.08 23.98
C ALA A 48 -9.55 -18.41 22.58
N ASP A 49 -8.69 -19.42 22.46
CA ASP A 49 -8.14 -19.85 21.18
C ASP A 49 -9.21 -20.40 20.23
N PHE A 50 -10.14 -21.21 20.75
CA PHE A 50 -11.25 -21.74 19.97
C PHE A 50 -12.14 -20.66 19.35
N TYR A 51 -12.38 -19.57 20.08
CA TYR A 51 -13.23 -18.47 19.62
C TYR A 51 -12.48 -17.32 18.94
N ARG A 52 -11.15 -17.31 18.98
CA ARG A 52 -10.29 -16.23 18.48
C ARG A 52 -10.64 -15.79 17.06
N ASP A 53 -10.69 -16.72 16.12
CA ASP A 53 -10.94 -16.41 14.71
C ASP A 53 -12.38 -15.94 14.47
N ARG A 54 -13.34 -16.55 15.17
CA ARG A 54 -14.76 -16.17 15.07
C ARG A 54 -15.02 -14.77 15.63
N GLU A 55 -14.38 -14.43 16.75
CA GLU A 55 -14.49 -13.10 17.35
C GLU A 55 -13.77 -12.05 16.52
N ARG A 56 -12.60 -12.38 15.98
CA ARG A 56 -11.89 -11.53 15.01
C ARG A 56 -12.74 -11.24 13.78
N TRP A 57 -13.37 -12.26 13.21
CA TRP A 57 -14.23 -12.09 12.05
C TRP A 57 -15.44 -11.18 12.35
N ARG A 58 -16.09 -11.37 13.51
CA ARG A 58 -17.17 -10.47 13.98
C ARG A 58 -16.71 -9.03 14.17
N TYR A 59 -15.49 -8.84 14.67
CA TYR A 59 -14.90 -7.51 14.83
C TYR A 59 -14.66 -6.83 13.48
N LEU A 60 -14.07 -7.55 12.52
CA LEU A 60 -13.86 -7.05 11.15
C LEU A 60 -15.19 -6.66 10.49
N GLN A 61 -16.23 -7.49 10.56
CA GLN A 61 -17.55 -7.14 10.03
C GLN A 61 -18.14 -5.86 10.64
N LYS A 62 -17.94 -5.64 11.95
CA LYS A 62 -18.39 -4.41 12.61
C LYS A 62 -17.62 -3.19 12.14
N LEU A 63 -16.32 -3.34 11.86
CA LEU A 63 -15.51 -2.26 11.29
C LEU A 63 -15.95 -1.94 9.86
N ASP A 64 -16.15 -2.96 9.02
CA ASP A 64 -16.60 -2.77 7.64
C ASP A 64 -17.92 -2.02 7.58
N ALA A 65 -18.89 -2.43 8.40
CA ALA A 65 -20.20 -1.76 8.49
C ALA A 65 -20.12 -0.33 9.02
N ARG A 66 -19.22 -0.03 9.98
CA ARG A 66 -19.04 1.33 10.51
C ARG A 66 -18.39 2.27 9.51
N ASN A 67 -17.42 1.76 8.75
CA ASN A 67 -16.63 2.53 7.81
C ASN A 67 -17.23 2.49 6.39
N SER A 68 -18.40 1.86 6.22
CA SER A 68 -19.03 1.64 4.91
C SER A 68 -18.06 1.03 3.89
N LEU A 69 -17.18 0.14 4.35
CA LEU A 69 -16.22 -0.53 3.48
C LEU A 69 -16.93 -1.61 2.67
N LEU A 70 -16.65 -1.62 1.38
CA LEU A 70 -17.16 -2.59 0.42
C LEU A 70 -15.99 -3.46 -0.03
N SER A 71 -16.20 -4.78 0.02
CA SER A 71 -15.21 -5.73 -0.46
C SER A 71 -15.15 -5.68 -1.98
N LEU A 72 -14.00 -5.27 -2.54
CA LEU A 72 -13.78 -5.26 -4.00
C LEU A 72 -13.83 -6.68 -4.58
N ASP A 73 -13.33 -7.68 -3.84
CA ASP A 73 -13.40 -9.09 -4.24
C ASP A 73 -14.86 -9.61 -4.32
N GLY A 74 -15.82 -8.92 -3.71
CA GLY A 74 -17.24 -9.28 -3.77
C GLY A 74 -17.92 -8.91 -5.09
N PHE A 75 -17.23 -8.14 -5.95
CA PHE A 75 -17.76 -7.62 -7.21
C PHE A 75 -17.16 -8.28 -8.45
N THR A 76 -16.34 -9.32 -8.30
CA THR A 76 -15.82 -10.06 -9.45
C THR A 76 -16.95 -10.81 -10.13
N ASP A 77 -17.30 -10.43 -11.36
CA ASP A 77 -18.22 -11.14 -12.23
C ASP A 77 -17.49 -11.69 -13.47
N SER A 78 -18.25 -12.18 -14.45
CA SER A 78 -17.68 -12.67 -15.72
C SER A 78 -17.04 -11.57 -16.58
N GLU A 79 -17.21 -10.30 -16.23
CA GLU A 79 -16.73 -9.14 -16.99
C GLU A 79 -15.33 -8.68 -16.58
N GLY A 80 -14.78 -9.20 -15.47
CA GLY A 80 -13.38 -9.03 -15.10
C GLY A 80 -13.14 -8.55 -13.68
N ASN A 81 -11.97 -7.99 -13.42
CA ASN A 81 -11.60 -7.48 -12.10
C ASN A 81 -12.18 -6.06 -11.93
N PRO A 82 -12.97 -5.79 -10.86
CA PRO A 82 -13.47 -4.45 -10.56
C PRO A 82 -12.39 -3.37 -10.49
N LEU A 83 -11.16 -3.73 -10.15
CA LEU A 83 -10.01 -2.82 -10.13
C LEU A 83 -9.70 -2.21 -11.51
N ASP A 84 -10.00 -2.93 -12.60
CA ASP A 84 -9.74 -2.44 -13.96
C ASP A 84 -10.66 -1.26 -14.34
N PHE A 85 -11.76 -1.07 -13.61
CA PHE A 85 -12.74 0.01 -13.82
C PHE A 85 -12.52 1.22 -12.89
N ILE A 86 -11.63 1.11 -11.90
CA ILE A 86 -11.31 2.20 -10.99
C ILE A 86 -10.19 3.03 -11.62
N ALA A 87 -10.52 4.23 -12.08
CA ALA A 87 -9.53 5.15 -12.62
C ALA A 87 -8.61 5.67 -11.52
N ASP A 88 -7.30 5.64 -11.77
CA ASP A 88 -6.32 6.33 -10.94
C ASP A 88 -6.36 7.83 -11.25
N GLU A 89 -7.12 8.59 -10.47
CA GLU A 89 -7.26 10.05 -10.63
C GLU A 89 -5.94 10.81 -10.41
N ALA A 90 -4.93 10.19 -9.78
CA ALA A 90 -3.61 10.79 -9.63
C ALA A 90 -2.72 10.59 -10.86
N ALA A 91 -3.06 9.64 -11.74
CA ALA A 91 -2.38 9.44 -13.00
C ALA A 91 -2.92 10.41 -14.05
N ASP A 92 -2.34 11.61 -14.12
CA ASP A 92 -2.58 12.51 -15.25
C ASP A 92 -1.86 11.94 -16.50
N ILE A 93 -2.57 11.07 -17.21
CA ILE A 93 -2.12 10.46 -18.47
C ILE A 93 -1.83 11.55 -19.50
N ALA A 94 -2.59 12.66 -19.50
CA ALA A 94 -2.37 13.75 -20.42
C ALA A 94 -1.05 14.48 -20.11
N GLU A 95 -0.77 14.76 -18.84
CA GLU A 95 0.51 15.33 -18.39
C GLU A 95 1.68 14.39 -18.73
N THR A 96 1.53 13.09 -18.51
CA THR A 96 2.55 12.08 -18.81
C THR A 96 2.89 12.05 -20.31
N VAL A 97 1.87 12.08 -21.17
CA VAL A 97 2.05 12.08 -22.63
C VAL A 97 2.67 13.40 -23.09
N VAL A 98 2.24 14.55 -22.56
CA VAL A 98 2.84 15.86 -22.87
C VAL A 98 4.31 15.88 -22.47
N ASN A 99 4.65 15.38 -21.27
CA ASN A 99 6.03 15.31 -20.80
C ASN A 99 6.90 14.41 -21.69
N ALA A 100 6.40 13.24 -22.11
CA ALA A 100 7.12 12.36 -23.03
C ALA A 100 7.40 13.05 -24.38
N VAL A 101 6.40 13.70 -24.97
CA VAL A 101 6.56 14.45 -26.22
C VAL A 101 7.55 15.61 -26.06
N MET A 102 7.50 16.34 -24.95
CA MET A 102 8.44 17.42 -24.66
C MET A 102 9.88 16.90 -24.52
N VAL A 103 10.08 15.75 -23.88
CA VAL A 103 11.40 15.10 -23.77
C VAL A 103 11.95 14.71 -25.13
N ASP A 104 11.13 14.14 -26.01
CA ASP A 104 11.57 13.74 -27.35
C ASP A 104 11.93 14.95 -28.22
N ARG A 105 11.13 16.03 -28.13
CA ARG A 105 11.47 17.30 -28.80
C ARG A 105 12.77 17.90 -28.27
N LEU A 106 13.01 17.85 -26.96
CA LEU A 106 14.26 18.31 -26.36
C LEU A 106 15.45 17.48 -26.84
N LYS A 107 15.33 16.15 -26.87
CA LYS A 107 16.37 15.23 -27.38
C LYS A 107 16.70 15.50 -28.84
N ALA A 108 15.71 15.82 -29.67
CA ALA A 108 15.93 16.19 -31.07
C ALA A 108 16.58 17.59 -31.22
N ALA A 109 16.29 18.51 -30.29
CA ALA A 109 16.82 19.88 -30.32
C ALA A 109 18.27 19.99 -29.81
N LEU A 110 18.69 19.14 -28.86
CA LEU A 110 20.04 19.19 -28.28
C LEU A 110 21.17 19.07 -29.33
N PRO A 111 21.11 18.15 -30.31
CA PRO A 111 22.10 18.06 -31.40
C PRO A 111 22.18 19.30 -32.31
N LEU A 112 21.16 20.18 -32.31
CA LEU A 112 21.13 21.40 -33.13
C LEU A 112 21.85 22.59 -32.46
N LEU A 113 22.27 22.41 -31.20
CA LEU A 113 23.18 23.34 -30.53
C LEU A 113 24.61 23.14 -31.05
N SER A 114 25.40 24.21 -31.04
CA SER A 114 26.85 24.08 -31.30
C SER A 114 27.55 23.31 -30.19
N ASP A 115 28.72 22.73 -30.47
CA ASP A 115 29.49 21.92 -29.51
C ASP A 115 29.72 22.67 -28.18
N SER A 116 30.10 23.95 -28.25
CA SER A 116 30.30 24.77 -27.04
C SER A 116 29.02 25.05 -26.24
N GLU A 117 27.86 25.04 -26.90
CA GLU A 117 26.56 25.20 -26.24
C GLU A 117 26.12 23.87 -25.61
N GLN A 118 26.37 22.75 -26.28
CA GLN A 118 26.09 21.41 -25.76
C GLN A 118 26.93 21.12 -24.52
N GLU A 119 28.24 21.41 -24.57
CA GLU A 119 29.14 21.26 -23.42
C GLU A 119 28.65 22.06 -22.21
N LEU A 120 28.15 23.28 -22.42
CA LEU A 120 27.64 24.12 -21.34
C LEU A 120 26.36 23.53 -20.71
N ILE A 121 25.46 22.99 -21.54
CA ILE A 121 24.23 22.33 -21.07
C ILE A 121 24.56 21.03 -20.33
N GLN A 122 25.49 20.23 -20.87
CA GLN A 122 25.99 18.99 -20.25
C GLN A 122 26.54 19.28 -18.84
N ALA A 123 27.46 20.25 -18.74
CA ALA A 123 28.08 20.61 -17.47
C ALA A 123 27.07 21.04 -16.39
N ILE A 124 26.05 21.83 -16.76
CA ILE A 124 25.10 22.41 -15.80
C ILE A 124 23.97 21.44 -15.44
N PHE A 125 23.39 20.77 -16.42
CA PHE A 125 22.15 20.00 -16.22
C PHE A 125 22.37 18.51 -16.03
N PHE A 126 23.48 17.96 -16.53
CA PHE A 126 23.76 16.52 -16.45
C PHE A 126 24.91 16.21 -15.51
N ASP A 127 25.98 17.00 -15.53
CA ASP A 127 27.14 16.83 -14.65
C ASP A 127 26.96 17.52 -13.28
N GLY A 128 25.89 18.33 -13.12
CA GLY A 128 25.52 18.97 -11.86
C GLY A 128 26.43 20.11 -11.41
N LEU A 129 27.27 20.64 -12.30
CA LEU A 129 28.18 21.74 -11.96
C LEU A 129 27.41 23.07 -11.83
N SER A 130 27.76 23.83 -10.81
CA SER A 130 27.24 25.19 -10.63
C SER A 130 27.81 26.13 -11.69
N GLU A 131 27.07 27.21 -12.00
CA GLU A 131 27.54 28.24 -12.94
C GLU A 131 28.89 28.87 -12.52
N ARG A 132 29.19 28.87 -11.22
CA ARG A 132 30.47 29.35 -10.67
C ARG A 132 31.61 28.41 -11.01
N GLU A 133 31.42 27.12 -10.83
CA GLU A 133 32.42 26.08 -11.15
C GLU A 133 32.69 26.01 -12.64
N VAL A 134 31.63 26.08 -13.45
CA VAL A 134 31.73 26.16 -14.91
C VAL A 134 32.47 27.43 -15.34
N GLY A 135 32.20 28.56 -14.70
CA GLY A 135 32.91 29.82 -14.95
C GLY A 135 34.41 29.72 -14.63
N ALA A 136 34.74 29.14 -13.47
CA ALA A 136 36.14 28.92 -13.07
C ALA A 136 36.88 28.01 -14.07
N ARG A 137 36.24 26.93 -14.52
CA ARG A 137 36.82 26.00 -15.52
C ARG A 137 37.06 26.67 -16.88
N LEU A 138 36.17 27.56 -17.29
CA LEU A 138 36.24 28.26 -18.58
C LEU A 138 37.01 29.61 -18.52
N GLY A 139 37.52 30.00 -17.34
CA GLY A 139 38.21 31.28 -17.15
C GLY A 139 37.30 32.50 -17.32
N ILE A 140 35.99 32.35 -17.11
CA ILE A 140 34.98 33.41 -17.27
C ILE A 140 34.19 33.62 -15.98
N THR A 141 33.55 34.78 -15.86
CA THR A 141 32.71 35.07 -14.69
C THR A 141 31.39 34.31 -14.75
N GLN A 142 30.83 33.99 -13.58
CA GLN A 142 29.52 33.33 -13.47
C GLN A 142 28.40 34.12 -14.19
N SER A 143 28.46 35.45 -14.22
CA SER A 143 27.50 36.26 -14.98
C SER A 143 27.53 35.98 -16.49
N VAL A 144 28.73 35.74 -17.06
CA VAL A 144 28.87 35.38 -18.48
C VAL A 144 28.31 33.99 -18.74
N VAL A 145 28.55 33.03 -17.85
CA VAL A 145 27.96 31.68 -17.92
C VAL A 145 26.44 31.74 -17.91
N ASN A 146 25.85 32.51 -16.98
CA ASN A 146 24.41 32.70 -16.89
C ASN A 146 23.83 33.29 -18.19
N LYS A 147 24.45 34.35 -18.72
CA LYS A 147 24.03 34.96 -20.00
C LYS A 147 24.08 33.95 -21.17
N ARG A 148 25.11 33.11 -21.23
CA ARG A 148 25.22 32.05 -22.25
C ARG A 148 24.12 31.01 -22.06
N LYS A 149 23.93 30.48 -20.84
CA LYS A 149 22.85 29.55 -20.50
C LYS A 149 21.47 30.09 -20.92
N ALA A 150 21.17 31.34 -20.57
CA ALA A 150 19.90 31.98 -20.91
C ALA A 150 19.69 32.16 -22.43
N ARG A 151 20.78 32.33 -23.21
CA ARG A 151 20.71 32.38 -24.67
C ARG A 151 20.43 31.00 -25.26
N ILE A 152 21.08 29.95 -24.74
CA ILE A 152 20.89 28.56 -25.18
C ILE A 152 19.46 28.11 -24.89
N LEU A 153 18.93 28.38 -23.69
CA LEU A 153 17.56 28.01 -23.33
C LEU A 153 16.52 28.69 -24.24
N ARG A 154 16.73 29.97 -24.61
CA ARG A 154 15.88 30.65 -25.62
C ARG A 154 15.99 30.01 -27.00
N LYS A 155 17.19 29.57 -27.40
CA LYS A 155 17.41 28.89 -28.67
C LYS A 155 16.68 27.53 -28.70
N LEU A 156 16.84 26.72 -27.65
CA LEU A 156 16.13 25.44 -27.49
C LEU A 156 14.61 25.63 -27.53
N ARG A 157 14.10 26.62 -26.79
CA ARG A 157 12.67 26.96 -26.80
C ARG A 157 12.17 27.27 -28.21
N LYS A 158 12.90 28.10 -28.97
CA LYS A 158 12.55 28.44 -30.36
C LYS A 158 12.59 27.22 -31.30
N ILE A 159 13.47 26.25 -31.04
CA ILE A 159 13.56 25.01 -31.83
C ILE A 159 12.37 24.08 -31.54
N ILE A 160 11.93 24.02 -30.27
CA ILE A 160 10.86 23.12 -29.81
C ILE A 160 9.44 23.67 -30.10
N GLU A 161 9.29 24.99 -30.10
CA GLU A 161 8.04 25.69 -30.39
C GLU A 161 7.81 25.95 -31.90
N ASN A 162 8.84 25.76 -32.73
CA ASN A 162 8.73 25.76 -34.20
C ASN A 162 8.24 24.40 -34.72
#